data_AF-A0AA51GX11-F1
#
_entry.id   AF-A0AA51GX11-F1
#
_cell.length_a   1.000
_cell.length_b   1.000
_cell.length_c   1.000
_cell.angle_alpha   90.00
_cell.angle_beta   90.00
_cell.angle_gamma   90.00
#
_symmetry.space_group_name_H-M   'P 1'
#
loop_
_entity.id
_entity.type
_entity.pdbx_description
1 polymer ?
#
loop_
_entity_poly.entity_id
_entity_poly.type
_entity_poly.pdbx_seq_one_letter_code
_entity_poly.pdbx_strand_id
1 'polypeptide(L)' 'MSTATKSPMFDSLKARYEKNFVRKDQLQQYVEFNKITAAEYKEITGEDLTV' A
#
# COMPACT_ATOMS: atom_id res chain seq x y z
N MET A 1 -19.50 5.15 -12.19
CA MET A 1 -18.02 5.17 -12.19
C MET A 1 -17.57 4.55 -10.88
N SER A 2 -16.88 3.41 -10.98
CA SER A 2 -16.64 2.43 -9.94
C SER A 2 -15.91 3.00 -8.71
N THR A 3 -16.60 3.11 -7.58
CA THR A 3 -15.99 3.50 -6.29
C THR A 3 -15.52 2.24 -5.56
N ALA A 4 -14.38 1.68 -5.96
CA ALA A 4 -13.62 0.85 -5.05
C ALA A 4 -13.04 1.81 -4.00
N THR A 5 -13.60 1.81 -2.79
CA THR A 5 -13.15 2.66 -1.67
C THR A 5 -11.74 2.22 -1.26
N LYS A 6 -10.74 2.75 -1.94
CA LYS A 6 -9.33 2.59 -1.57
C LYS A 6 -8.92 3.72 -0.66
N SER A 7 -7.98 3.45 0.24
CA SER A 7 -7.37 4.43 1.12
C SER A 7 -6.88 5.61 0.30
N PRO A 8 -7.06 6.86 0.74
CA PRO A 8 -6.64 8.04 -0.02
C PRO A 8 -5.11 8.08 -0.26
N MET A 9 -4.32 7.34 0.53
CA MET A 9 -2.88 7.18 0.32
C MET A 9 -2.51 6.02 -0.63
N PHE A 10 -3.43 5.15 -1.00
CA PHE A 10 -3.16 3.95 -1.81
C PHE A 10 -2.49 4.28 -3.14
N ASP A 11 -3.12 5.14 -3.96
CA ASP A 11 -2.60 5.47 -5.29
C ASP A 11 -1.25 6.17 -5.21
N SER A 12 -1.06 7.01 -4.19
CA SER A 12 0.21 7.69 -3.93
C SER A 12 1.31 6.71 -3.55
N LEU A 13 1.02 5.75 -2.66
CA LEU A 13 1.97 4.74 -2.23
C LEU A 13 2.30 3.75 -3.35
N LYS A 14 1.31 3.37 -4.15
CA LYS A 14 1.51 2.56 -5.35
C LYS A 14 2.44 3.25 -6.35
N ALA A 15 2.14 4.49 -6.72
CA ALA A 15 2.98 5.26 -7.63
C ALA A 15 4.40 5.50 -7.09
N ARG A 16 4.56 5.66 -5.77
CA ARG A 16 5.89 5.77 -5.14
C ARG A 16 6.63 4.44 -5.13
N TYR A 17 5.95 3.33 -4.90
CA TYR A 17 6.53 1.99 -4.94
C TYR A 17 7.02 1.64 -6.34
N GLU A 18 6.21 1.89 -7.37
CA GLU A 18 6.58 1.72 -8.78
C GLU A 18 7.82 2.54 -9.18
N LYS A 19 8.01 3.70 -8.55
CA LYS A 19 9.18 4.58 -8.74
C LYS A 19 10.36 4.28 -7.81
N ASN A 20 10.32 3.18 -7.05
CA ASN A 20 11.32 2.84 -6.03
C ASN A 20 11.55 3.93 -4.96
N PHE A 21 10.57 4.80 -4.71
CA PHE A 21 10.63 5.82 -3.64
C PHE A 21 10.25 5.26 -2.27
N VAL A 22 9.40 4.23 -2.25
CA VAL A 22 8.91 3.60 -1.02
C VAL A 22 9.22 2.11 -1.12
N ARG A 23 9.78 1.55 -0.06
CA ARG A 23 10.15 0.14 0.03
C ARG A 23 9.09 -0.65 0.79
N LYS A 24 9.19 -1.97 0.76
CA LYS A 24 8.21 -2.91 1.34
C LYS A 24 8.10 -2.78 2.86
N ASP A 25 9.21 -2.56 3.55
CA ASP A 25 9.31 -2.24 4.98
C ASP A 25 8.53 -0.96 5.34
N GLN A 26 8.61 0.04 4.46
CA GLN A 26 7.94 1.31 4.66
C GLN A 26 6.43 1.20 4.40
N LEU A 27 6.03 0.41 3.39
CA LEU A 27 4.63 0.02 3.19
C LEU A 27 4.07 -0.77 4.38
N GLN A 28 4.86 -1.65 4.99
CA GLN A 28 4.51 -2.38 6.21
C GLN A 28 4.17 -1.41 7.34
N GLN A 29 5.02 -0.41 7.58
CA GLN A 29 4.73 0.65 8.56
C GLN A 29 3.44 1.39 8.24
N TYR A 30 3.16 1.72 6.98
CA TYR A 30 1.90 2.36 6.61
C TYR A 30 0.67 1.49 6.92
N VAL A 31 0.79 0.15 6.86
CA VAL A 31 -0.26 -0.75 7.32
C VAL A 31 -0.40 -0.69 8.84
N GLU A 32 0.69 -0.74 9.60
CA GLU A 32 0.68 -0.62 11.06
C GLU A 32 0.07 0.72 11.53
N PHE A 33 0.35 1.80 10.80
CA PHE A 33 -0.21 3.14 11.04
C PHE A 33 -1.66 3.28 10.56
N ASN A 34 -2.31 2.20 10.10
CA ASN A 34 -3.66 2.20 9.52
C ASN A 34 -3.82 3.23 8.38
N LYS A 35 -2.75 3.53 7.63
CA LYS A 35 -2.78 4.42 6.45
C LYS A 35 -3.24 3.70 5.20
N ILE A 36 -2.96 2.40 5.14
CA ILE A 36 -3.44 1.46 4.14
C ILE A 36 -3.81 0.14 4.83
N THR A 37 -4.60 -0.68 4.16
CA THR A 37 -4.95 -2.03 4.65
C THR A 37 -3.91 -3.06 4.21
N ALA A 38 -3.87 -4.23 4.87
CA ALA A 38 -3.04 -5.34 4.43
C ALA A 38 -3.39 -5.84 3.01
N ALA A 39 -4.66 -5.71 2.60
CA ALA A 39 -5.09 -6.04 1.25
C ALA A 39 -4.48 -5.07 0.20
N GLU A 40 -4.45 -3.79 0.54
CA GLU A 40 -3.82 -2.76 -0.28
C GLU A 40 -2.31 -2.91 -0.36
N TYR A 41 -1.66 -3.26 0.76
CA TYR A 41 -0.24 -3.61 0.77
C TYR A 41 0.07 -4.73 -0.22
N LYS A 42 -0.75 -5.78 -0.22
CA LYS A 42 -0.61 -6.90 -1.15
C LYS A 42 -0.82 -6.47 -2.59
N GLU A 43 -1.76 -5.55 -2.85
CA GLU A 43 -1.99 -5.01 -4.19
C GLU A 43 -0.81 -4.14 -4.69
N ILE A 44 -0.11 -3.45 -3.78
CA ILE A 44 1.05 -2.60 -4.13
C ILE A 44 2.31 -3.46 -4.32
N THR A 45 2.61 -4.34 -3.37
CA THR A 45 3.87 -5.10 -3.32
C THR A 45 3.82 -6.43 -4.06
N GLY A 46 2.61 -6.96 -4.30
CA GLY A 46 2.42 -8.33 -4.80
C GLY A 46 2.70 -9.42 -3.76
N GLU A 47 3.07 -9.05 -2.53
CA GLU A 47 3.40 -9.98 -1.46
C GLU A 47 2.38 -9.91 -0.32
N ASP A 48 2.10 -11.05 0.28
CA ASP A 48 1.31 -11.08 1.51
C ASP A 48 2.12 -10.46 2.65
N LEU A 49 1.46 -9.58 3.41
CA LEU A 49 2.02 -9.02 4.64
C LEU A 49 2.19 -10.16 5.65
N THR A 50 3.38 -10.76 5.66
CA THR A 50 3.80 -11.72 6.66
C THR A 50 4.36 -10.93 7.83
N VAL A 51 3.49 -10.60 8.78
CA VAL A 51 3.85 -10.11 10.11
C VAL A 51 4.51 -11.21 10.93
#